data_AF-A0AAN8US98-F1
#
_entry.id   AF-A0AAN8US98-F1
#
_cell.length_a   1.000
_cell.length_b   1.000
_cell.length_c   1.000
_cell.angle_alpha   90.00
_cell.angle_beta   90.00
_cell.angle_gamma   90.00
#
_symmetry.space_group_name_H-M   'P 1'
#
loop_
_entity.id
_entity.type
_entity.pdbx_description
1 polymer ?
#
loop_
_entity_poly.entity_id
_entity_poly.type
_entity_poly.pdbx_seq_one_letter_code
_entity_poly.pdbx_strand_id
1 'polypeptide(L)'
;METKFKCSPDAFFDVVKGKNHHLPKAVETIRNIEVHEGDWETEGSIKHWDYICGGPLNHYKANKAHVHVLPKEVGGIAKWTLEYEKLRADDPPPHKYIQWAIHITQDLEDYLLKTAV
;
A
#
# COMPACT_ATOMS: atom_id res chain seq x y z
N MET A 1 5.00 -4.90 10.32
CA MET A 1 4.86 -6.29 9.83
C MET A 1 5.74 -6.47 8.61
N GLU A 2 6.31 -7.65 8.40
CA GLU A 2 7.21 -7.94 7.28
C GLU A 2 6.60 -9.01 6.38
N THR A 3 6.61 -8.77 5.07
CA THR A 3 6.14 -9.71 4.05
C THR A 3 7.24 -9.91 3.01
N LYS A 4 7.59 -11.17 2.75
CA LYS A 4 8.54 -11.53 1.68
C LYS A 4 7.79 -11.61 0.36
N PHE A 5 8.39 -11.11 -0.71
CA PHE A 5 7.89 -11.25 -2.07
C PHE A 5 9.04 -11.71 -2.98
N LYS A 6 8.70 -12.26 -4.15
CA LYS A 6 9.61 -12.88 -5.12
C LYS A 6 9.70 -12.10 -6.44
N CYS A 7 8.75 -11.21 -6.72
CA CYS A 7 8.79 -10.34 -7.89
C CYS A 7 9.98 -9.35 -7.83
N SER A 8 10.31 -8.71 -8.96
CA SER A 8 11.37 -7.71 -9.03
C SER A 8 11.16 -6.60 -7.99
N PRO A 9 12.11 -6.34 -7.07
CA PRO A 9 12.03 -5.26 -6.09
C PRO A 9 11.84 -3.89 -6.74
N ASP A 10 12.48 -3.66 -7.88
CA ASP A 10 12.38 -2.40 -8.62
C ASP A 10 10.97 -2.22 -9.20
N ALA A 11 10.42 -3.26 -9.82
CA ALA A 11 9.06 -3.21 -10.35
C ALA A 11 8.02 -3.02 -9.24
N PHE A 12 8.20 -3.69 -8.11
CA PHE A 12 7.36 -3.51 -6.93
C PHE A 12 7.44 -2.07 -6.40
N PHE A 13 8.66 -1.56 -6.21
CA PHE A 13 8.89 -0.21 -5.69
C PHE A 13 8.36 0.87 -6.64
N ASP A 14 8.52 0.71 -7.95
CA ASP A 14 8.00 1.60 -8.98
C ASP A 14 6.47 1.75 -8.90
N VAL A 15 5.75 0.63 -8.74
CA VAL A 15 4.29 0.66 -8.60
C VAL A 15 3.86 1.33 -7.31
N VAL A 16 4.53 1.03 -6.20
CA VAL A 16 4.20 1.62 -4.90
C VAL A 16 4.47 3.13 -4.89
N LYS A 17 5.58 3.58 -5.48
CA LYS A 17 6.03 4.98 -5.44
C LYS A 17 5.29 5.88 -6.44
N GLY A 18 5.35 5.54 -7.73
CA GLY A 18 4.95 6.43 -8.82
C GLY A 18 3.82 5.89 -9.67
N LYS A 19 3.82 4.58 -9.95
CA LYS A 19 2.86 3.95 -10.87
C LYS A 19 1.65 3.36 -10.13
N ASN A 20 1.25 3.98 -9.02
CA ASN A 20 0.22 3.45 -8.14
C ASN A 20 -1.18 3.43 -8.78
N HIS A 21 -1.41 4.19 -9.86
CA HIS A 21 -2.58 4.06 -10.73
C HIS A 21 -2.72 2.70 -11.43
N HIS A 22 -1.72 1.82 -11.37
CA HIS A 22 -1.85 0.41 -11.79
C HIS A 22 -2.42 -0.50 -10.70
N LEU A 23 -2.42 -0.09 -9.43
CA LEU A 23 -2.92 -0.90 -8.32
C LEU A 23 -4.37 -1.37 -8.50
N PRO A 24 -5.33 -0.56 -9.01
CA PRO A 24 -6.69 -1.05 -9.22
C PRO A 24 -6.79 -2.25 -10.20
N LYS A 25 -5.79 -2.46 -11.06
CA LYS A 25 -5.72 -3.63 -11.95
C LYS A 25 -5.20 -4.88 -11.26
N ALA A 26 -4.42 -4.70 -10.20
CA ALA A 26 -3.77 -5.76 -9.45
C ALA A 26 -4.55 -6.15 -8.19
N VAL A 27 -5.21 -5.18 -7.55
CA VAL A 27 -5.76 -5.27 -6.20
C VAL A 27 -7.25 -4.92 -6.23
N GLU A 28 -8.12 -5.91 -6.04
CA GLU A 28 -9.58 -5.73 -6.14
C GLU A 28 -10.14 -4.75 -5.10
N THR A 29 -9.51 -4.69 -3.93
CA THR A 29 -9.95 -3.80 -2.84
C THR A 29 -9.65 -2.32 -3.11
N ILE A 30 -8.81 -2.00 -4.11
CA ILE A 30 -8.54 -0.64 -4.57
C ILE A 30 -9.37 -0.40 -5.82
N ARG A 31 -10.38 0.46 -5.73
CA ARG A 31 -11.34 0.72 -6.82
C ARG A 31 -10.84 1.75 -7.80
N ASN A 32 -10.19 2.80 -7.29
CA ASN A 32 -9.71 3.90 -8.10
C ASN A 32 -8.56 4.63 -7.40
N ILE A 33 -7.64 5.16 -8.18
CA ILE A 33 -6.61 6.09 -7.71
C ILE A 33 -6.49 7.19 -8.76
N GLU A 34 -6.64 8.43 -8.33
CA GLU A 34 -6.57 9.61 -9.18
C GLU A 34 -5.68 10.70 -8.55
N VAL A 35 -5.08 11.54 -9.38
CA VAL A 35 -4.36 12.72 -8.91
C VAL A 35 -5.38 13.82 -8.66
N HIS A 36 -5.37 14.36 -7.43
CA HIS A 36 -6.17 15.52 -7.04
C HIS A 36 -5.40 16.82 -7.24
N GLU A 37 -4.12 16.84 -6.85
CA GLU A 37 -3.21 17.98 -7.03
C GLU A 37 -1.81 17.49 -7.43
N GLY A 38 -1.12 18.21 -8.33
CA GLY A 38 0.22 17.85 -8.79
C GLY A 38 0.22 16.75 -9.87
N ASP A 39 1.06 15.73 -9.69
CA ASP A 39 1.22 14.60 -10.62
C ASP A 39 1.53 13.27 -9.89
N TRP A 40 1.98 12.26 -10.63
CA TRP A 40 2.23 10.91 -10.09
C TRP A 40 3.54 10.76 -9.32
N GLU A 41 4.50 11.65 -9.52
CA GLU A 41 5.90 11.45 -9.13
C GLU A 41 6.45 12.58 -8.24
N THR A 42 5.92 13.79 -8.38
CA THR A 42 6.37 14.99 -7.67
C THR A 42 5.98 14.96 -6.20
N GLU A 43 6.95 15.18 -5.32
CA GLU A 43 6.71 15.33 -3.88
C GLU A 43 5.74 16.49 -3.60
N GLY A 44 4.78 16.27 -2.71
CA GLY A 44 3.70 17.23 -2.42
C GLY A 44 2.43 17.03 -3.27
N SER A 45 2.46 16.17 -4.30
CA SER A 45 1.26 15.82 -5.04
C SER A 45 0.24 15.07 -4.15
N ILE A 46 -1.04 15.39 -4.32
CA ILE A 46 -2.14 14.78 -3.58
C ILE A 46 -2.84 13.78 -4.49
N LYS A 47 -2.96 12.53 -4.00
CA LYS A 47 -3.64 11.44 -4.70
C LYS A 47 -4.87 11.03 -3.90
N HIS A 48 -6.01 10.89 -4.57
CA HIS A 48 -7.23 10.37 -3.98
C HIS A 48 -7.35 8.87 -4.28
N TRP A 49 -7.68 8.08 -3.26
CA TRP A 49 -7.76 6.62 -3.33
C TRP A 49 -9.14 6.18 -2.87
N ASP A 50 -9.86 5.47 -3.75
CA ASP A 50 -11.10 4.78 -3.41
C ASP A 50 -10.79 3.32 -3.09
N TYR A 51 -11.04 2.89 -1.85
CA TYR A 51 -10.71 1.53 -1.41
C TYR A 51 -11.65 0.96 -0.36
N ILE A 52 -11.62 -0.36 -0.22
CA ILE A 52 -12.35 -1.14 0.78
C ILE A 52 -11.35 -1.71 1.79
N CYS A 53 -11.28 -1.14 2.99
CA CYS A 53 -10.28 -1.52 4.01
C CYS A 53 -10.87 -2.30 5.21
N GLY A 54 -12.05 -2.90 5.06
CA GLY A 54 -12.63 -3.81 6.08
C GLY A 54 -13.08 -3.16 7.39
N GLY A 55 -13.23 -1.82 7.43
CA GLY A 55 -13.75 -1.07 8.56
C GLY A 55 -13.69 0.46 8.37
N PRO A 56 -14.39 1.22 9.22
CA PRO A 56 -14.37 2.68 9.15
C PRO A 56 -13.08 3.26 9.75
N LEU A 57 -12.53 4.27 9.08
CA LEU A 57 -11.33 5.00 9.54
C LEU A 57 -11.62 6.06 10.62
N ASN A 58 -12.89 6.25 10.98
CA ASN A 58 -13.34 7.25 11.96
C ASN A 58 -12.88 6.98 13.41
N HIS A 59 -12.11 5.93 13.64
CA HIS A 59 -11.48 5.61 14.93
C HIS A 59 -10.12 6.30 15.12
N TYR A 60 -9.59 7.01 14.12
CA TYR A 60 -8.24 7.58 14.16
C TYR A 60 -8.24 9.04 13.71
N LYS A 61 -7.50 9.90 14.43
CA LYS A 61 -7.25 11.29 14.02
C LYS A 61 -6.18 11.38 12.93
N ALA A 62 -5.17 10.51 13.05
CA ALA A 62 -4.10 10.37 12.10
C ALA A 62 -3.81 8.89 11.91
N ASN A 63 -3.54 8.50 10.66
CA ASN A 63 -3.12 7.17 10.29
C ASN A 63 -2.15 7.31 9.10
N LYS A 64 -0.89 6.91 9.30
CA LYS A 64 0.18 6.98 8.30
C LYS A 64 0.81 5.61 8.15
N ALA A 65 0.77 5.07 6.94
CA ALA A 65 1.44 3.84 6.58
C ALA A 65 2.77 4.12 5.90
N HIS A 66 3.83 3.47 6.35
CA HIS A 66 5.15 3.50 5.74
C HIS A 66 5.50 2.10 5.26
N VAL A 67 5.96 1.99 4.02
CA VAL A 67 6.51 0.74 3.47
C VAL A 67 7.98 0.93 3.17
N HIS A 68 8.81 0.08 3.76
CA HIS A 68 10.23 0.02 3.48
C HIS A 68 10.52 -1.25 2.68
N VAL A 69 10.96 -1.09 1.43
CA VAL A 69 11.30 -2.21 0.54
C VAL A 69 12.79 -2.50 0.69
N LEU A 70 13.11 -3.73 1.07
CA LEU A 70 14.47 -4.25 1.21
C LEU A 70 14.73 -5.26 0.09
N PRO A 71 15.48 -4.89 -0.95
CA PRO A 71 15.83 -5.81 -2.04
C PRO A 71 16.64 -7.01 -1.55
N LYS A 72 16.52 -8.14 -2.23
CA LYS A 72 17.31 -9.37 -2.05
C LYS A 72 17.78 -9.89 -3.42
N GLU A 73 18.67 -10.90 -3.40
CA GLU A 73 19.13 -11.58 -4.62
C GLU A 73 17.96 -12.13 -5.44
N VAL A 74 16.96 -12.70 -4.77
CA VAL A 74 15.66 -13.05 -5.37
C VAL A 74 14.56 -12.38 -4.56
N GLY A 75 13.81 -11.50 -5.21
CA GLY A 75 12.70 -10.77 -4.60
C GLY A 75 13.15 -9.78 -3.52
N GLY A 76 12.32 -9.59 -2.50
CA GLY A 76 12.59 -8.62 -1.43
C GLY A 76 11.73 -8.82 -0.18
N ILE A 77 11.86 -7.90 0.76
CA ILE A 77 10.98 -7.78 1.93
C ILE A 77 10.30 -6.42 1.89
N ALA A 78 8.97 -6.40 1.99
CA ALA A 78 8.20 -5.22 2.31
C ALA A 78 7.96 -5.15 3.82
N LYS A 79 8.49 -4.12 4.47
CA LYS A 79 8.27 -3.85 5.89
C LYS A 79 7.27 -2.71 6.05
N TRP A 80 6.08 -3.06 6.51
CA TRP A 80 4.99 -2.12 6.78
C TRP A 80 5.03 -1.65 8.23
N THR A 81 5.06 -0.34 8.42
CA THR A 81 4.92 0.34 9.72
C THR A 81 3.68 1.22 9.66
N LEU A 82 2.87 1.19 10.71
CA LEU A 82 1.67 2.02 10.81
C LEU A 82 1.80 2.92 12.03
N GLU A 83 1.81 4.22 11.80
CA GLU A 83 1.75 5.25 12.82
C GLU A 83 0.30 5.73 12.92
N TYR A 84 -0.26 5.78 14.13
CA TYR A 84 -1.65 6.16 14.32
C TYR A 84 -1.87 6.90 15.62
N GLU A 85 -2.86 7.78 15.61
CA GLU A 85 -3.42 8.39 16.82
C GLU A 85 -4.90 8.01 16.88
N LYS A 86 -5.29 7.32 17.96
CA LYS A 86 -6.70 6.98 18.18
C LYS A 86 -7.51 8.25 18.38
N LEU A 87 -8.77 8.23 17.93
CA LEU A 87 -9.71 9.30 18.21
C LEU A 87 -10.13 9.27 19.68
N ARG A 88 -10.37 8.06 20.22
CA ARG A 88 -10.73 7.79 21.62
C ARG A 88 -9.82 6.74 22.23
N ALA A 89 -9.63 6.76 23.55
CA ALA A 89 -8.71 5.86 24.23
C ALA A 89 -9.06 4.37 24.04
N ASP A 90 -10.37 4.09 24.01
CA ASP A 90 -11.00 2.78 23.86
C ASP A 90 -11.09 2.29 22.41
N ASP A 91 -10.80 3.13 21.41
CA ASP A 91 -10.81 2.72 20.01
C ASP A 91 -9.81 1.58 19.76
N PRO A 92 -10.10 0.63 18.86
CA PRO A 92 -9.24 -0.51 18.61
C PRO A 92 -7.95 -0.08 17.89
N PRO A 93 -6.82 -0.76 18.14
CA PRO A 93 -5.63 -0.59 17.32
C PRO A 93 -5.88 -1.01 15.85
N PRO A 94 -5.25 -0.34 14.87
CA PRO A 94 -5.53 -0.49 13.44
C PRO A 94 -4.94 -1.76 12.79
N HIS A 95 -4.94 -2.91 13.48
CA HIS A 95 -4.36 -4.16 12.97
C HIS A 95 -4.94 -4.60 11.62
N LYS A 96 -6.25 -4.38 11.41
CA LYS A 96 -6.91 -4.73 10.14
C LYS A 96 -6.32 -3.98 8.94
N TYR A 97 -5.86 -2.75 9.12
CA TYR A 97 -5.25 -1.94 8.05
C TYR A 97 -3.85 -2.42 7.69
N ILE A 98 -3.08 -2.88 8.68
CA ILE A 98 -1.78 -3.53 8.41
C ILE A 98 -1.99 -4.83 7.62
N GLN A 99 -2.99 -5.64 7.99
CA GLN A 99 -3.32 -6.86 7.24
C GLN A 99 -3.78 -6.55 5.82
N TRP A 100 -4.60 -5.51 5.64
CA TRP A 100 -4.97 -5.03 4.32
C TRP A 100 -3.76 -4.60 3.46
N ALA A 101 -2.79 -3.87 4.03
CA ALA A 101 -1.56 -3.51 3.33
C ALA A 101 -0.69 -4.73 2.92
N ILE A 102 -0.74 -5.81 3.69
CA ILE A 102 -0.09 -7.09 3.33
C ILE A 102 -0.80 -7.74 2.16
N HIS A 103 -2.14 -7.73 2.13
CA HIS A 103 -2.89 -8.24 0.98
C HIS A 103 -2.58 -7.44 -0.29
N ILE A 104 -2.51 -6.10 -0.22
CA ILE A 104 -2.05 -5.27 -1.35
C ILE A 104 -0.69 -5.73 -1.87
N THR A 105 0.25 -6.04 -0.95
CA THR A 105 1.59 -6.51 -1.32
C THR A 105 1.54 -7.84 -2.06
N GLN A 106 0.70 -8.77 -1.62
CA GLN A 106 0.54 -10.10 -2.23
C GLN A 106 -0.16 -10.02 -3.59
N ASP A 107 -1.25 -9.27 -3.69
CA ASP A 107 -1.99 -9.05 -4.92
C ASP A 107 -1.11 -8.39 -6.00
N LEU A 108 -0.31 -7.38 -5.59
CA LEU A 108 0.66 -6.74 -6.47
C LEU A 108 1.77 -7.71 -6.91
N GLU A 109 2.30 -8.52 -5.99
CA GLU A 109 3.29 -9.55 -6.34
C GLU A 109 2.73 -10.51 -7.40
N ASP A 110 1.55 -11.05 -7.17
CA ASP A 110 0.87 -11.97 -8.10
C ASP A 110 0.65 -11.33 -9.47
N TYR A 111 0.23 -10.06 -9.50
CA TYR A 111 0.06 -9.31 -10.74
C TYR A 111 1.38 -9.14 -11.49
N LEU A 112 2.46 -8.74 -10.81
CA LEU A 112 3.77 -8.53 -11.42
C LEU A 112 4.39 -9.85 -11.93
N LEU A 113 4.19 -10.96 -11.21
CA LEU A 113 4.65 -12.28 -11.66
C LEU A 113 3.88 -12.77 -12.90
N LYS A 114 2.61 -12.40 -13.06
CA LYS A 114 1.79 -12.76 -14.23
C LYS A 114 2.02 -11.86 -15.45
N THR A 115 2.44 -10.62 -15.23
CA THR A 115 2.59 -9.61 -16.29
C THR A 115 4.03 -9.40 -16.75
N ALA A 116 5.01 -9.96 -16.04
CA ALA A 116 6.38 -10.07 -16.51
C ALA A 116 6.46 -11.13 -17.63
N VAL A 117 6.31 -10.69 -18.89
CA VAL A 117 6.67 -11.42 -20.11
C VAL A 117 7.93 -10.81 -20.70
#